data_AF-A0A963RKN4-F1
#
_entry.id   AF-A0A963RKN4-F1
#
_cell.length_a   1.000
_cell.length_b   1.000
_cell.length_c   1.000
_cell.angle_alpha   90.00
_cell.angle_beta   90.00
_cell.angle_gamma   90.00
#
_symmetry.space_group_name_H-M   'P 1'
#
loop_
_entity.id
_entity.type
_entity.pdbx_description
1 polymer ?
#
loop_
_entity_poly.entity_id
_entity_poly.type
_entity_poly.pdbx_seq_one_letter_code
_entity_poly.pdbx_strand_id
1 'polypeptide(L)'
;MTEQRTTEIETPSGNSHTTTTIITDEPRSGGAGKWIALLGLLVVAALAFVVFTQMSDAQIARDNAVAEAADSVGDAANQVGDAAQNVGEAAQDAIDSATN
;
A
#
# COMPACT_ATOMS: atom_id res chain seq x y z
N MET A 1 9.09 -15.00 44.00
CA MET A 1 9.02 -15.48 45.40
C MET A 1 8.08 -14.53 46.10
N THR A 2 6.89 -14.98 46.49
CA THR A 2 5.87 -14.11 47.09
C THR A 2 6.06 -14.14 48.61
N GLU A 3 6.49 -13.03 49.20
CA GLU A 3 6.60 -12.93 50.66
C GLU A 3 5.22 -12.66 51.25
N GLN A 4 4.72 -13.58 52.08
CA GLN A 4 3.47 -13.40 52.81
C GLN A 4 3.82 -12.95 54.24
N ARG A 5 3.48 -11.71 54.60
CA ARG A 5 3.61 -11.20 55.97
C ARG A 5 2.23 -11.02 56.57
N THR A 6 1.79 -11.98 57.38
CA THR A 6 0.56 -11.87 58.18
C THR A 6 0.86 -11.12 59.46
N THR A 7 0.25 -9.95 59.66
CA THR A 7 0.29 -9.21 60.93
C THR A 7 -1.07 -9.36 61.60
N GLU A 8 -1.13 -10.13 62.67
CA GLU A 8 -2.34 -10.35 63.46
C GLU A 8 -2.34 -9.35 64.63
N ILE A 9 -3.39 -8.52 64.72
CA ILE A 9 -3.61 -7.62 65.85
C ILE A 9 -4.82 -8.14 66.62
N GLU A 10 -4.57 -8.69 67.81
CA GLU A 10 -5.63 -9.18 68.69
C GLU A 10 -6.20 -8.02 69.51
N THR A 11 -7.41 -7.57 69.19
CA THR A 11 -8.15 -6.61 70.01
C THR A 11 -8.84 -7.31 71.20
N PRO A 12 -8.85 -6.72 72.42
CA PRO A 12 -9.28 -7.41 73.65
C PRO A 12 -10.75 -7.83 73.72
N SER A 13 -11.56 -7.52 72.70
CA SER A 13 -13.02 -7.73 72.67
C SER A 13 -13.46 -9.00 71.93
N GLY A 14 -12.54 -9.94 71.64
CA GLY A 14 -12.89 -11.29 71.16
C GLY A 14 -13.51 -11.38 69.76
N ASN A 15 -13.46 -10.32 68.96
CA ASN A 15 -13.89 -10.32 67.56
C ASN A 15 -12.66 -10.10 66.67
N SER A 16 -12.25 -11.14 65.93
CA SER A 16 -11.19 -11.04 64.93
C SER A 16 -11.77 -10.54 63.61
N HIS A 17 -11.26 -9.42 63.11
CA HIS A 17 -11.60 -8.92 61.77
C HIS A 17 -10.40 -9.16 60.85
N THR A 18 -10.51 -10.15 59.97
CA THR A 18 -9.45 -10.47 59.00
C THR A 18 -9.69 -9.71 57.72
N THR A 19 -8.97 -8.60 57.53
CA THR A 19 -8.91 -7.90 56.23
C THR A 19 -7.80 -8.52 55.39
N THR A 20 -8.19 -9.38 54.44
CA THR A 20 -7.27 -9.87 53.40
C THR A 20 -7.21 -8.83 52.29
N THR A 21 -6.12 -8.06 52.24
CA THR A 21 -5.78 -7.24 51.07
C THR A 21 -4.83 -8.05 50.19
N ILE A 22 -5.33 -8.53 49.05
CA ILE A 22 -4.48 -9.11 48.01
C ILE A 22 -3.86 -7.94 47.25
N ILE A 23 -2.58 -7.67 47.53
CA ILE A 23 -1.76 -6.78 46.71
C ILE A 23 -1.21 -7.64 45.58
N THR A 24 -1.91 -7.66 44.46
CA THR A 24 -1.38 -8.27 43.24
C THR A 24 -0.37 -7.30 42.64
N ASP A 25 0.92 -7.57 42.83
CA ASP A 25 1.98 -7.01 41.98
C ASP A 25 1.92 -7.70 40.62
N GLU A 26 0.81 -7.51 39.88
CA GLU A 26 0.82 -7.81 38.46
C GLU A 26 1.81 -6.84 37.82
N PRO A 27 2.87 -7.32 37.15
CA PRO A 27 3.72 -6.44 36.39
C PRO A 27 2.78 -5.71 35.43
N ARG A 28 2.80 -4.38 35.48
CA ARG A 28 2.02 -3.49 34.61
C ARG A 28 2.51 -3.63 33.16
N SER A 29 2.39 -4.82 32.58
CA SER A 29 2.99 -5.24 31.32
C SER A 29 2.03 -5.05 30.14
N GLY A 30 0.77 -4.69 30.40
CA GLY A 30 -0.26 -4.56 29.37
C GLY A 30 -0.24 -3.28 28.54
N GLY A 31 0.48 -2.23 28.96
CA GLY A 31 0.45 -0.91 28.28
C GLY A 31 1.58 -0.73 27.27
N ALA A 32 2.82 -0.71 27.75
CA ALA A 32 3.98 -0.34 26.94
C ALA A 32 4.24 -1.30 25.77
N GLY A 33 4.09 -2.61 25.98
CA GLY A 33 4.27 -3.61 24.91
C GLY A 33 3.27 -3.46 23.77
N LYS A 34 2.01 -3.14 24.09
CA LYS A 34 0.95 -2.91 23.08
C LYS A 34 1.21 -1.63 22.29
N TRP A 35 1.66 -0.57 22.95
CA TRP A 35 2.01 0.69 22.29
C TRP A 35 3.23 0.55 21.38
N ILE A 36 4.26 -0.18 21.82
CA ILE A 36 5.43 -0.47 20.99
C ILE A 36 5.04 -1.31 19.77
N ALA A 37 4.21 -2.34 19.94
CA ALA A 37 3.72 -3.16 18.84
C ALA A 37 2.88 -2.35 17.84
N LEU A 38 1.99 -1.49 18.33
CA LEU A 38 1.19 -0.59 17.48
C LEU A 38 2.06 0.39 16.70
N LEU A 39 3.05 0.98 17.35
CA LEU A 39 3.96 1.91 16.70
C LEU A 39 4.80 1.21 15.62
N GLY A 40 5.30 0.00 15.92
CA GLY A 40 6.01 -0.83 14.95
C GLY A 40 5.15 -1.19 13.74
N LEU A 41 3.89 -1.59 13.96
CA LEU A 41 2.92 -1.85 12.89
C LEU A 41 2.71 -0.62 12.01
N LEU A 42 2.55 0.57 12.62
CA LEU A 42 2.34 1.82 11.89
C LEU A 42 3.56 2.19 11.01
N VAL A 43 4.77 1.98 11.52
CA VAL A 43 6.01 2.19 10.73
C VAL A 43 6.07 1.25 9.54
N VAL A 44 5.77 -0.05 9.71
CA VAL A 44 5.74 -1.02 8.61
C VAL A 44 4.66 -0.64 7.58
N ALA A 45 3.47 -0.22 8.03
CA ALA A 45 2.40 0.22 7.14
C ALA A 45 2.78 1.47 6.34
N ALA A 46 3.47 2.43 6.96
CA ALA A 46 3.95 3.64 6.28
C ALA A 46 5.00 3.31 5.21
N LEU A 47 5.96 2.42 5.50
CA LEU A 47 6.95 1.97 4.52
C LEU A 47 6.29 1.23 3.35
N ALA A 48 5.34 0.33 3.65
CA ALA A 48 4.56 -0.36 2.63
C ALA A 48 3.78 0.63 1.76
N PHE A 49 3.16 1.65 2.38
CA PHE A 49 2.43 2.70 1.67
C PHE A 49 3.35 3.48 0.71
N VAL A 50 4.53 3.93 1.16
CA VAL A 50 5.49 4.68 0.31
C VAL A 50 5.99 3.85 -0.89
N VAL A 51 6.28 2.56 -0.67
CA VAL A 51 6.69 1.66 -1.77
C VAL A 51 5.53 1.41 -2.73
N PHE A 52 4.32 1.23 -2.19
CA PHE A 52 3.12 1.02 -2.98
C PHE A 52 2.74 2.26 -3.80
N THR A 53 2.83 3.46 -3.23
CA THR A 53 2.55 4.73 -3.94
C THR A 53 3.57 4.99 -5.04
N GLN A 54 4.86 4.69 -4.82
CA GLN A 54 5.87 4.78 -5.89
C GLN A 54 5.59 3.83 -7.05
N MET A 55 5.01 2.64 -6.79
CA MET A 55 4.53 1.75 -7.86
C MET A 55 3.28 2.29 -8.58
N SER A 56 2.44 3.06 -7.90
CA SER A 56 1.27 3.72 -8.50
C SER A 56 1.67 4.89 -9.41
N ASP A 57 2.67 5.69 -9.04
CA ASP A 57 3.18 6.78 -9.89
C ASP A 57 3.82 6.27 -11.19
N ALA A 58 4.43 5.08 -11.15
CA ALA A 58 4.97 4.43 -12.34
C ALA A 58 3.89 4.08 -13.39
N GLN A 59 2.63 3.89 -12.99
CA GLN A 59 1.52 3.65 -13.93
C GLN A 59 1.08 4.94 -14.64
N ILE A 60 1.01 6.06 -13.93
CA ILE A 60 0.63 7.36 -14.53
C ILE A 60 1.69 7.84 -15.54
N ALA A 61 2.98 7.68 -15.22
CA ALA A 61 4.05 8.00 -16.18
C ALA A 61 4.02 7.08 -17.41
N ARG A 62 3.67 5.80 -17.21
CA ARG A 62 3.56 4.81 -18.29
C ARG A 62 2.38 5.09 -19.22
N ASP A 63 1.23 5.50 -18.69
CA ASP A 63 0.04 5.79 -19.48
C ASP A 63 0.24 7.02 -20.40
N ASN A 64 0.96 8.04 -19.92
CA ASN A 64 1.34 9.19 -20.77
C ASN A 64 2.32 8.78 -21.88
N ALA A 65 3.35 7.97 -21.55
CA ALA A 65 4.30 7.50 -22.55
C ALA A 65 3.66 6.55 -23.60
N VAL A 66 2.69 5.73 -23.19
CA VAL A 66 1.94 4.85 -24.09
C VAL A 66 0.99 5.66 -24.97
N ALA A 67 0.34 6.70 -24.44
CA ALA A 67 -0.50 7.60 -25.25
C ALA A 67 0.32 8.33 -26.33
N GLU A 68 1.49 8.85 -25.99
CA GLU A 68 2.38 9.54 -26.92
C GLU A 68 2.99 8.60 -27.97
N ALA A 69 3.31 7.36 -27.57
CA ALA A 69 3.71 6.31 -28.50
C ALA A 69 2.57 5.89 -29.45
N ALA A 70 1.33 5.81 -28.96
CA ALA A 70 0.17 5.46 -29.77
C ALA A 70 -0.15 6.54 -30.81
N ASP A 71 -0.03 7.82 -30.43
CA ASP A 71 -0.20 8.97 -31.33
C ASP A 71 0.85 8.94 -32.46
N SER A 72 2.12 8.73 -32.09
CA SER A 72 3.23 8.59 -33.05
C SER A 72 3.02 7.43 -34.04
N VAL A 73 2.45 6.30 -33.60
CA VAL A 73 2.12 5.16 -34.47
C VAL A 73 0.92 5.47 -35.37
N GLY A 74 -0.08 6.20 -34.86
CA GLY A 74 -1.22 6.66 -35.66
C GLY A 74 -0.79 7.57 -36.81
N ASP A 75 0.09 8.53 -36.53
CA ASP A 75 0.65 9.43 -37.55
C ASP A 75 1.47 8.71 -38.61
N ALA A 76 2.27 7.72 -38.20
CA ALA A 76 3.02 6.89 -39.14
C ALA A 76 2.09 6.03 -40.00
N ALA A 77 1.04 5.45 -39.42
CA ALA A 77 0.05 4.66 -40.14
C ALA A 77 -0.72 5.50 -41.17
N ASN A 78 -1.09 6.74 -40.82
CA ASN A 78 -1.73 7.68 -41.75
C ASN A 78 -0.81 8.00 -42.94
N GLN A 79 0.46 8.33 -42.69
CA GLN A 79 1.45 8.59 -43.75
C GLN A 79 1.64 7.40 -44.69
N VAL A 80 1.67 6.18 -44.14
CA VAL A 80 1.75 4.95 -44.95
C VAL A 80 0.47 4.75 -45.77
N GLY A 81 -0.69 5.00 -45.18
CA GLY A 81 -1.98 4.93 -45.87
C GLY A 81 -2.07 5.91 -47.04
N ASP A 82 -1.63 7.14 -46.85
CA ASP A 82 -1.59 8.17 -47.90
C ASP A 82 -0.62 7.78 -49.02
N ALA A 83 0.56 7.28 -48.68
CA ALA A 83 1.52 6.80 -49.67
C ALA A 83 0.97 5.61 -50.48
N ALA A 84 0.29 4.67 -49.83
CA ALA A 84 -0.33 3.52 -50.49
C ALA A 84 -1.46 3.95 -51.44
N GLN A 85 -2.30 4.91 -51.04
CA GLN A 85 -3.35 5.47 -51.89
C GLN A 85 -2.76 6.15 -53.12
N ASN A 86 -1.77 7.03 -52.95
CA ASN A 86 -1.10 7.72 -54.06
C ASN A 86 -0.47 6.74 -55.06
N VAL A 87 0.15 5.65 -54.58
CA VAL A 87 0.70 4.61 -55.46
C VAL A 87 -0.40 3.86 -56.20
N GLY A 88 -1.52 3.55 -55.53
CA GLY A 88 -2.68 2.91 -56.15
C GLY A 88 -3.27 3.77 -57.27
N GLU A 89 -3.47 5.06 -57.02
CA GLU A 89 -3.95 6.03 -58.01
C GLU A 89 -3.00 6.13 -59.21
N ALA A 90 -1.70 6.28 -58.97
CA ALA A 90 -0.70 6.35 -60.03
C ALA A 90 -0.63 5.06 -60.87
N ALA A 91 -0.82 3.89 -60.25
CA ALA A 91 -0.85 2.61 -60.96
C ALA A 91 -2.12 2.48 -61.82
N GLN A 92 -3.28 2.92 -61.31
CA GLN A 92 -4.55 2.96 -62.04
C GLN A 92 -4.43 3.85 -63.29
N ASP A 93 -3.92 5.07 -63.12
CA ASP A 93 -3.73 6.04 -64.20
C ASP A 93 -2.80 5.51 -65.31
N ALA A 94 -1.73 4.80 -64.92
CA ALA A 94 -0.80 4.19 -65.87
C ALA A 94 -1.45 3.06 -66.69
N ILE A 95 -2.32 2.26 -66.05
CA ILE A 95 -3.07 1.19 -66.73
C ILE A 95 -4.08 1.80 -67.71
N ASP A 96 -4.84 2.80 -67.29
CA ASP A 96 -5.84 3.46 -68.13
C ASP A 96 -5.20 4.14 -69.35
N SER A 97 -4.01 4.71 -69.17
CA SER A 97 -3.21 5.31 -70.24
C SER A 97 -2.63 4.29 -71.22
N ALA A 98 -2.39 3.05 -70.80
CA ALA A 98 -1.86 1.99 -71.65
C ALA A 98 -2.94 1.23 -72.43
N THR A 99 -4.22 1.38 -72.03
CA THR A 99 -5.35 0.62 -72.59
C THR A 99 -6.23 1.47 -73.53
N ASN A 100 -6.01 2.79 -73.58
CA ASN A 100 -6.57 3.72 -74.58
C ASN A 100 -5.57 4.01 -75.70
#